data_AF-A0A0N0ZT55-F1
#
_entry.id   AF-A0A0N0ZT55-F1
#
_cell.length_a   1.000
_cell.length_b   1.000
_cell.length_c   1.000
_cell.angle_alpha   90.00
_cell.angle_beta   90.00
_cell.angle_gamma   90.00
#
_symmetry.space_group_name_H-M   'P 1'
#
loop_
_entity.id
_entity.type
_entity.pdbx_description
1 polymer ?
#
loop_
_entity_poly.entity_id
_entity_poly.type
_entity_poly.pdbx_seq_one_letter_code
_entity_poly.pdbx_strand_id
1 'polypeptide(L)'
;MKYIITFLLLSLNLMSQIKIEWVVDKNKEKADITIFNVSDDSIVFPLNKKSLQAYFVDNQLITRDSWSGQYPFFAPVLTVYDKTSQSRVSTDSSIPYSDHSEKEYRNTSSQRKYDSIIKDWKKLNKIEDSFIAQVNYYIINHLIVLKPKEKIRFSTVFNLRNITNQENGIHDSYLLEEEIAYTALLTLDIDEANYDYLTQKQKQKYKKYKLFKGRVESNKIEIK
;
A
#
# COMPACT_ATOMS: atom_id res chain seq x y z
N MET A 1 -31.36 -6.13 40.11
CA MET A 1 -30.22 -6.18 39.15
C MET A 1 -30.75 -6.33 37.73
N LYS A 2 -31.08 -5.24 37.04
CA LYS A 2 -31.67 -5.30 35.69
C LYS A 2 -31.16 -4.18 34.76
N TYR A 3 -29.95 -3.69 35.01
CA TYR A 3 -29.36 -2.55 34.27
C TYR A 3 -27.89 -2.73 33.88
N ILE A 4 -27.38 -3.96 33.78
CA ILE A 4 -25.97 -4.20 33.42
C ILE A 4 -25.80 -4.72 31.97
N ILE A 5 -26.87 -5.18 31.30
CA ILE A 5 -26.74 -5.81 29.97
C ILE A 5 -26.84 -4.79 28.81
N THR A 6 -27.43 -3.61 29.03
CA THR A 6 -27.60 -2.62 27.94
C THR A 6 -26.35 -1.76 27.68
N PHE A 7 -25.33 -1.79 28.55
CA PHE A 7 -24.08 -1.04 28.36
C PHE A 7 -23.01 -1.83 27.57
N LEU A 8 -23.18 -3.15 27.41
CA LEU A 8 -22.19 -4.01 26.73
C LEU A 8 -22.35 -4.08 25.20
N LEU A 9 -23.48 -3.60 24.64
CA LEU A 9 -23.69 -3.54 23.19
C LEU A 9 -23.24 -2.20 22.57
N LEU A 10 -22.81 -1.25 23.39
CA LEU A 10 -22.20 0.03 22.97
C LEU A 10 -20.67 -0.02 22.92
N SER A 11 -20.06 -1.06 23.48
CA SER A 11 -18.65 -1.36 23.32
C SER A 11 -18.46 -2.38 22.19
N LEU A 12 -17.54 -2.10 21.26
CA LEU A 12 -17.01 -2.96 20.18
C LEU A 12 -17.38 -2.60 18.74
N ASN A 13 -17.99 -1.43 18.49
CA ASN A 13 -17.74 -0.76 17.22
C ASN A 13 -16.37 -0.06 17.31
N LEU A 14 -15.29 -0.84 17.33
CA LEU A 14 -14.00 -0.39 16.80
C LEU A 14 -14.22 -0.18 15.30
N MET A 15 -14.99 0.84 14.93
CA MET A 15 -15.23 1.23 13.57
C MET A 15 -13.88 1.71 13.06
N SER A 16 -13.20 0.83 12.32
CA SER A 16 -12.04 1.20 11.53
C SER A 16 -12.34 2.53 10.85
N GLN A 17 -11.46 3.51 10.99
CA GLN A 17 -11.67 4.87 10.47
C GLN A 17 -11.79 4.87 8.93
N ILE A 18 -11.24 3.82 8.32
CA ILE A 18 -11.25 3.55 6.89
C ILE A 18 -11.96 2.22 6.61
N LYS A 19 -12.70 2.15 5.50
CA LYS A 19 -13.22 0.91 4.93
C LYS A 19 -12.67 0.73 3.52
N ILE A 20 -12.37 -0.51 3.12
CA ILE A 20 -11.93 -0.85 1.77
C ILE A 20 -12.95 -1.80 1.15
N GLU A 21 -13.32 -1.54 -0.10
CA GLU A 21 -14.09 -2.44 -0.93
C GLU A 21 -13.39 -2.63 -2.27
N TRP A 22 -13.48 -3.82 -2.83
CA TRP A 22 -12.93 -4.08 -4.15
C TRP A 22 -13.71 -5.14 -4.92
N VAL A 23 -13.60 -5.05 -6.24
CA VAL A 23 -14.14 -6.01 -7.20
C VAL A 23 -13.10 -6.23 -8.30
N VAL A 24 -13.11 -7.43 -8.88
CA VAL A 24 -12.21 -7.79 -9.99
C VAL A 24 -13.01 -8.08 -11.24
N ASP A 25 -12.64 -7.43 -12.34
CA ASP A 25 -13.04 -7.81 -13.69
C ASP A 25 -11.96 -8.74 -14.25
N LYS A 26 -12.18 -10.05 -14.11
CA LYS A 26 -11.21 -11.09 -14.52
C LYS A 26 -10.92 -11.03 -16.03
N ASN A 27 -11.90 -10.62 -16.85
CA ASN A 27 -11.75 -10.55 -18.30
C ASN A 27 -10.84 -9.39 -18.74
N LYS A 28 -10.68 -8.37 -17.89
CA LYS A 28 -9.87 -7.19 -18.18
C LYS A 28 -8.61 -7.10 -17.32
N GLU A 29 -8.30 -8.15 -16.55
CA GLU A 29 -7.19 -8.16 -15.57
C GLU A 29 -7.15 -6.89 -14.73
N LYS A 30 -8.31 -6.50 -14.19
CA LYS A 30 -8.50 -5.20 -13.55
C LYS A 30 -9.15 -5.34 -12.18
N ALA A 31 -8.58 -4.70 -11.18
CA ALA A 31 -9.17 -4.52 -9.86
C ALA A 31 -9.66 -3.09 -9.69
N ASP A 32 -10.94 -2.92 -9.36
CA ASP A 32 -11.54 -1.64 -8.99
C ASP A 32 -11.65 -1.56 -7.47
N ILE A 33 -11.03 -0.54 -6.88
CA ILE A 33 -10.84 -0.40 -5.44
C ILE A 33 -11.48 0.91 -4.98
N THR A 34 -12.28 0.83 -3.91
CA THR A 34 -12.88 1.97 -3.24
C THR A 34 -12.42 2.01 -1.79
N ILE A 35 -11.90 3.15 -1.37
CA ILE A 35 -11.52 3.41 0.03
C ILE A 35 -12.41 4.51 0.57
N PHE A 36 -13.06 4.27 1.70
CA PHE A 36 -14.00 5.17 2.36
C PHE A 36 -13.40 5.68 3.66
N ASN A 37 -13.53 6.98 3.92
CA ASN A 37 -13.41 7.50 5.27
C ASN A 37 -14.78 7.38 5.94
N VAL A 38 -14.94 6.42 6.85
CA VAL A 38 -16.21 6.22 7.57
C VAL A 38 -16.28 7.03 8.87
N SER A 39 -15.19 7.70 9.25
CA SER A 39 -15.11 8.54 10.44
C SER A 39 -15.73 9.93 10.23
N ASP A 40 -15.78 10.71 11.31
CA ASP A 40 -16.18 12.12 11.31
C ASP A 40 -14.96 13.07 11.24
N ASP A 41 -13.75 12.52 11.22
CA ASP A 41 -12.49 13.26 11.09
C ASP A 41 -12.00 13.28 9.64
N SER A 42 -11.29 14.32 9.22
CA SER A 42 -10.51 14.24 7.97
C SER A 42 -9.25 13.41 8.22
N ILE A 43 -9.03 12.39 7.40
CA ILE A 43 -7.92 11.46 7.53
C ILE A 43 -6.86 11.73 6.47
N VAL A 44 -5.60 11.57 6.80
CA VAL A 44 -4.49 11.58 5.84
C VAL A 44 -3.66 10.30 5.96
N PHE A 45 -3.29 9.73 4.82
CA PHE A 45 -2.51 8.51 4.74
C PHE A 45 -1.83 8.37 3.38
N PRO A 46 -0.69 7.68 3.28
CA PRO A 46 -0.09 7.40 1.98
C PRO A 46 -0.86 6.28 1.28
N LEU A 47 -1.05 6.42 -0.04
CA LEU A 47 -1.70 5.43 -0.88
C LEU A 47 -1.08 5.42 -2.29
N ASN A 48 -0.53 4.29 -2.69
CA ASN A 48 -0.19 4.03 -4.08
C ASN A 48 -1.40 3.42 -4.80
N LYS A 49 -1.85 4.09 -5.87
CA LYS A 49 -3.08 3.75 -6.62
C LYS A 49 -2.80 3.04 -7.95
N LYS A 50 -1.53 2.80 -8.28
CA LYS A 50 -1.10 2.33 -9.61
C LYS A 50 -0.87 0.83 -9.71
N SER A 51 -0.72 0.17 -8.57
CA SER A 51 -0.33 -1.24 -8.48
C SER A 51 -0.90 -1.86 -7.20
N LEU A 52 -0.69 -3.16 -7.03
CA LEU A 52 -0.88 -3.88 -5.78
C LEU A 52 0.49 -4.29 -5.21
N GLN A 53 0.49 -4.78 -3.99
CA GLN A 53 1.59 -5.57 -3.41
C GLN A 53 1.11 -6.98 -3.17
N ALA A 54 1.98 -7.97 -3.25
CA ALA A 54 1.66 -9.27 -2.67
C ALA A 54 1.99 -9.28 -1.18
N TYR A 55 1.41 -10.23 -0.43
CA TYR A 55 1.64 -10.29 1.01
C TYR A 55 3.06 -10.77 1.38
N PHE A 56 3.77 -9.97 2.16
CA PHE A 56 4.90 -10.35 3.01
C PHE A 56 4.67 -9.88 4.45
N VAL A 57 5.42 -10.44 5.40
CA VAL A 57 5.24 -10.19 6.85
C VAL A 57 5.61 -8.74 7.24
N ASP A 58 6.44 -8.08 6.44
CA ASP A 58 7.08 -6.80 6.72
C ASP A 58 6.75 -5.69 5.71
N ASN A 59 5.75 -5.88 4.85
CA ASN A 59 5.32 -4.90 3.83
C ASN A 59 4.98 -3.50 4.35
N GLN A 60 4.60 -3.41 5.62
CA GLN A 60 4.10 -2.20 6.26
C GLN A 60 5.18 -1.16 6.55
N LEU A 61 6.47 -1.52 6.51
CA LEU A 61 7.56 -0.65 6.91
C LEU A 61 8.56 -0.42 5.78
N ILE A 62 8.86 0.86 5.49
CA ILE A 62 9.98 1.21 4.62
C ILE A 62 11.27 1.21 5.43
N THR A 63 12.16 0.28 5.10
CA THR A 63 13.52 0.17 5.64
C THR A 63 14.56 0.46 4.55
N ARG A 64 15.81 0.67 4.96
CA ARG A 64 16.91 0.84 3.99
C ARG A 64 17.10 -0.41 3.12
N ASP A 65 16.90 -1.59 3.69
CA ASP A 65 17.10 -2.88 3.02
C ASP A 65 15.97 -3.22 2.05
N SER A 66 14.74 -2.80 2.36
CA SER A 66 13.57 -3.00 1.49
C SER A 66 13.43 -1.93 0.39
N TRP A 67 14.11 -0.80 0.53
CA TRP A 67 13.96 0.32 -0.39
C TRP A 67 14.73 0.12 -1.71
N SER A 68 13.99 -0.26 -2.76
CA SER A 68 14.50 -0.32 -4.14
C SER A 68 14.15 0.91 -4.98
N GLY A 69 13.37 1.86 -4.44
CA GLY A 69 12.84 3.02 -5.15
C GLY A 69 11.76 2.72 -6.20
N GLN A 70 11.59 1.46 -6.58
CA GLN A 70 10.60 0.99 -7.55
C GLN A 70 9.48 0.17 -6.92
N TYR A 71 9.72 -0.44 -5.75
CA TYR A 71 8.71 -1.24 -5.08
C TYR A 71 7.51 -0.37 -4.67
N PRO A 72 6.26 -0.81 -4.92
CA PRO A 72 5.08 0.04 -4.76
C PRO A 72 4.59 0.12 -3.31
N PHE A 73 5.42 0.66 -2.42
CA PHE A 73 5.03 0.92 -1.03
C PHE A 73 3.70 1.69 -0.94
N PHE A 74 2.90 1.34 0.07
CA PHE A 74 1.55 1.86 0.30
C PHE A 74 0.50 1.51 -0.76
N ALA A 75 0.80 0.58 -1.66
CA ALA A 75 -0.25 -0.06 -2.46
C ALA A 75 -1.06 -1.03 -1.59
N PRO A 76 -2.35 -1.26 -1.91
CA PRO A 76 -3.11 -2.32 -1.25
C PRO A 76 -2.43 -3.68 -1.43
N VAL A 77 -2.27 -4.39 -0.32
CA VAL A 77 -1.64 -5.71 -0.26
C VAL A 77 -2.69 -6.78 -0.58
N LEU A 78 -2.51 -7.47 -1.69
CA LEU A 78 -3.26 -8.66 -2.06
C LEU A 78 -2.81 -9.84 -1.21
N THR A 79 -3.76 -10.50 -0.54
CA THR A 79 -3.51 -11.76 0.16
C THR A 79 -4.46 -12.81 -0.39
N VAL A 80 -3.92 -13.97 -0.74
CA VAL A 80 -4.67 -15.10 -1.31
C VAL A 80 -4.71 -16.25 -0.30
N TYR A 81 -5.87 -16.88 -0.20
CA TYR A 81 -6.12 -18.03 0.66
C TYR A 81 -6.72 -19.17 -0.16
N ASP A 82 -6.24 -20.39 0.10
CA ASP A 82 -6.94 -21.60 -0.32
C ASP A 82 -8.27 -21.69 0.46
N LYS A 83 -9.38 -21.83 -0.26
CA LYS A 83 -10.73 -21.84 0.31
C LYS A 83 -10.97 -23.07 1.19
N THR A 84 -10.34 -24.21 0.88
CA THR A 84 -10.51 -25.49 1.58
C THR A 84 -9.71 -25.50 2.87
N SER A 85 -8.40 -25.29 2.78
CA SER A 85 -7.52 -25.32 3.96
C SER A 85 -7.59 -24.04 4.79
N GLN A 86 -8.11 -22.95 4.24
CA GLN A 86 -8.04 -21.59 4.79
C GLN A 86 -6.62 -21.09 5.03
N SER A 87 -5.62 -21.79 4.49
CA SER A 87 -4.23 -21.40 4.59
C SER A 87 -3.93 -20.28 3.60
N ARG A 88 -3.00 -19.40 3.99
CA ARG A 88 -2.50 -18.35 3.11
C ARG A 88 -1.56 -18.97 2.07
N VAL A 89 -1.77 -18.63 0.81
CA VAL A 89 -0.89 -19.06 -0.30
C VAL A 89 0.45 -18.33 -0.18
N SER A 90 1.55 -19.06 -0.40
CA SER A 90 2.90 -18.49 -0.41
C SER A 90 3.05 -17.49 -1.54
N THR A 91 3.75 -16.40 -1.24
CA THR A 91 4.10 -15.36 -2.20
C THR A 91 5.51 -15.61 -2.72
N ASP A 92 5.70 -15.50 -4.04
CA ASP A 92 7.03 -15.49 -4.66
C ASP A 92 7.42 -14.08 -5.08
N SER A 93 8.69 -13.73 -4.94
CA SER A 93 9.25 -12.45 -5.41
C SER A 93 10.46 -12.72 -6.29
N SER A 94 10.52 -12.05 -7.44
CA SER A 94 11.63 -12.17 -8.37
C SER A 94 11.94 -10.83 -9.02
N ILE A 95 13.19 -10.64 -9.44
CA ILE A 95 13.55 -9.55 -10.35
C ILE A 95 13.53 -10.19 -11.75
N PRO A 96 12.78 -9.65 -12.73
CA PRO A 96 12.82 -10.14 -14.09
C PRO A 96 14.27 -10.11 -14.56
N TYR A 97 14.71 -11.16 -15.25
CA TYR A 97 16.06 -11.24 -15.81
C TYR A 97 16.24 -10.11 -16.83
N SER A 98 16.80 -8.98 -16.42
CA SER A 98 17.24 -7.93 -17.32
C SER A 98 18.71 -8.18 -17.64
N ASP A 99 19.03 -8.36 -18.92
CA ASP A 99 20.41 -8.46 -19.44
C ASP A 99 21.24 -7.17 -19.21
N HIS A 100 20.59 -6.14 -18.63
CA HIS A 100 21.18 -4.86 -18.29
C HIS A 100 21.76 -4.89 -16.88
N SER A 101 23.08 -4.70 -16.79
CA SER A 101 23.74 -4.49 -15.51
C SER A 101 23.12 -3.30 -14.77
N GLU A 102 23.09 -3.32 -13.43
CA GLU A 102 22.60 -2.22 -12.57
C GLU A 102 23.20 -0.84 -12.95
N LYS A 103 24.38 -0.86 -13.57
CA LYS A 103 25.12 0.29 -14.09
C LYS A 103 24.48 0.95 -15.33
N GLU A 104 23.76 0.18 -16.15
CA GLU A 104 23.03 0.70 -17.31
C GLU A 104 21.72 1.37 -16.90
N TYR A 105 20.99 0.81 -15.93
CA TYR A 105 19.75 1.41 -15.41
C TYR A 105 20.00 2.77 -14.75
N ARG A 106 21.08 2.88 -13.96
CA ARG A 106 21.49 4.15 -13.33
C ARG A 106 21.90 5.24 -14.34
N ASN A 107 22.20 4.87 -15.59
CA ASN A 107 22.58 5.82 -16.64
C ASN A 107 21.41 6.27 -17.52
N THR A 108 20.19 5.82 -17.24
CA THR A 108 19.00 6.30 -17.96
C THR A 108 18.73 7.77 -17.65
N SER A 109 18.18 8.49 -18.62
CA SER A 109 17.78 9.89 -18.47
C SER A 109 16.74 10.08 -17.35
N SER A 110 15.86 9.08 -17.16
CA SER A 110 14.86 9.04 -16.10
C SER A 110 15.47 8.98 -14.70
N GLN A 111 16.47 8.12 -14.48
CA GLN A 111 17.12 8.03 -13.17
C GLN A 111 17.86 9.32 -12.82
N ARG A 112 18.62 9.89 -13.77
CA ARG A 112 19.32 11.18 -13.54
C ARG A 112 18.35 12.31 -13.20
N LYS A 113 17.18 12.33 -13.86
CA LYS A 113 16.11 13.29 -13.57
C LYS A 113 15.56 13.09 -12.15
N TYR A 114 15.30 11.84 -11.75
CA TYR A 114 14.87 11.52 -10.41
C TYR A 114 15.91 11.92 -9.36
N ASP A 115 17.18 11.59 -9.57
CA ASP A 115 18.27 11.94 -8.65
C ASP A 115 18.40 13.46 -8.48
N SER A 116 18.22 14.24 -9.57
CA SER A 116 18.17 15.70 -9.49
C SER A 116 17.00 16.20 -8.66
N ILE A 117 15.80 15.63 -8.85
CA ILE A 117 14.61 15.97 -8.06
C ILE A 117 14.87 15.70 -6.58
N ILE A 118 15.43 14.54 -6.24
CA ILE A 118 15.73 14.17 -4.86
C ILE A 118 16.80 15.09 -4.26
N LYS A 119 17.83 15.46 -5.02
CA LYS A 119 18.85 16.42 -4.58
C LYS A 119 18.23 17.78 -4.22
N ASP A 120 17.35 18.30 -5.08
CA ASP A 120 16.66 19.56 -4.83
C ASP A 120 15.68 19.45 -3.66
N TRP A 121 14.92 18.34 -3.58
CA TRP A 121 14.01 18.04 -2.49
C TRP A 121 14.72 18.00 -1.13
N LYS A 122 15.87 17.33 -1.09
CA LYS A 122 16.76 17.21 0.07
C LYS A 122 17.19 18.58 0.57
N LYS A 123 17.66 19.45 -0.34
CA LYS A 123 18.07 20.82 -0.03
C LYS A 123 16.90 21.67 0.47
N LEU A 124 15.75 21.60 -0.20
CA LEU A 124 14.55 22.37 0.14
C LEU A 124 14.01 22.01 1.53
N ASN A 125 14.03 20.74 1.88
CA ASN A 125 13.48 20.22 3.13
C ASN A 125 14.53 20.05 4.25
N LYS A 126 15.79 20.43 3.99
CA LYS A 126 16.91 20.32 4.94
C LYS A 126 17.09 18.91 5.51
N ILE A 127 17.02 17.91 4.63
CA ILE A 127 17.23 16.50 5.00
C ILE A 127 18.70 16.15 4.72
N GLU A 128 19.41 15.57 5.68
CA GLU A 128 20.84 15.27 5.52
C GLU A 128 21.12 13.93 4.85
N ASP A 129 20.33 12.91 5.16
CA ASP A 129 20.48 11.56 4.62
C ASP A 129 19.70 11.41 3.30
N SER A 130 20.34 10.86 2.27
CA SER A 130 19.75 10.72 0.93
C SER A 130 18.66 9.64 0.84
N PHE A 131 18.73 8.59 1.67
CA PHE A 131 17.66 7.58 1.78
C PHE A 131 16.43 8.19 2.45
N ILE A 132 16.61 8.91 3.57
CA ILE A 132 15.53 9.64 4.24
C ILE A 132 14.86 10.62 3.26
N ALA A 133 15.64 11.33 2.44
CA ALA A 133 15.10 12.27 1.45
C ALA A 133 14.24 11.57 0.38
N GLN A 134 14.65 10.38 -0.09
CA GLN A 134 13.89 9.58 -1.05
C GLN A 134 12.57 9.07 -0.46
N VAL A 135 12.62 8.47 0.73
CA VAL A 135 11.43 7.95 1.42
C VAL A 135 10.47 9.10 1.78
N ASN A 136 11.00 10.22 2.27
CA ASN A 136 10.22 11.43 2.53
C ASN A 136 9.50 11.92 1.27
N TYR A 137 10.23 12.06 0.16
CA TYR A 137 9.66 12.47 -1.11
C TYR A 137 8.56 11.50 -1.55
N TYR A 138 8.82 10.20 -1.47
CA TYR A 138 7.86 9.16 -1.84
C TYR A 138 6.57 9.25 -1.00
N ILE A 139 6.68 9.31 0.33
CA ILE A 139 5.50 9.43 1.22
C ILE A 139 4.71 10.68 0.87
N ILE A 140 5.35 11.84 0.78
CA ILE A 140 4.65 13.11 0.52
C ILE A 140 3.89 13.09 -0.80
N ASN A 141 4.42 12.46 -1.84
CA ASN A 141 3.76 12.35 -3.14
C ASN A 141 2.63 11.31 -3.17
N HIS A 142 2.55 10.44 -2.16
CA HIS A 142 1.49 9.45 -2.02
C HIS A 142 0.49 9.80 -0.91
N LEU A 143 0.72 10.85 -0.11
CA LEU A 143 -0.24 11.29 0.89
C LEU A 143 -1.54 11.75 0.23
N ILE A 144 -2.64 11.12 0.63
CA ILE A 144 -3.99 11.53 0.28
C ILE A 144 -4.72 12.02 1.52
N VAL A 145 -5.54 13.05 1.35
CA VAL A 145 -6.47 13.53 2.38
C VAL A 145 -7.87 13.10 1.98
N LEU A 146 -8.59 12.46 2.88
CA LEU A 146 -9.96 12.01 2.69
C LEU A 146 -10.83 12.67 3.77
N LYS A 147 -11.74 13.57 3.39
CA LYS A 147 -12.62 14.24 4.35
C LYS A 147 -13.65 13.26 4.92
N PRO A 148 -14.38 13.63 6.00
CA PRO A 148 -15.42 12.78 6.56
C PRO A 148 -16.39 12.31 5.48
N LYS A 149 -16.67 11.00 5.48
CA LYS A 149 -17.60 10.33 4.56
C LYS A 149 -17.22 10.43 3.06
N GLU A 150 -16.07 10.98 2.71
CA GLU A 150 -15.56 10.93 1.35
C GLU A 150 -15.04 9.53 1.01
N LYS A 151 -15.01 9.23 -0.28
CA LYS A 151 -14.41 8.02 -0.82
C LYS A 151 -13.50 8.35 -1.99
N ILE A 152 -12.45 7.56 -2.15
CA ILE A 152 -11.61 7.57 -3.33
C ILE A 152 -11.81 6.26 -4.09
N ARG A 153 -11.85 6.35 -5.41
CA ARG A 153 -11.97 5.20 -6.33
C ARG A 153 -10.80 5.21 -7.29
N PHE A 154 -10.22 4.05 -7.51
CA PHE A 154 -9.16 3.88 -8.49
C PHE A 154 -9.15 2.44 -9.00
N SER A 155 -8.42 2.25 -10.09
CA SER A 155 -8.29 0.98 -10.78
C SER A 155 -6.82 0.63 -10.91
N THR A 156 -6.50 -0.65 -10.75
CA THR A 156 -5.14 -1.18 -10.97
C THR A 156 -5.20 -2.47 -11.79
N VAL A 157 -4.08 -2.82 -12.41
CA VAL A 157 -3.90 -4.13 -13.03
C VAL A 157 -4.00 -5.20 -11.94
N PHE A 158 -4.72 -6.27 -12.24
CA PHE A 158 -4.87 -7.47 -11.43
C PHE A 158 -4.31 -8.66 -12.20
N ASN A 159 -3.01 -8.91 -12.00
CA ASN A 159 -2.30 -10.03 -12.60
C ASN A 159 -1.57 -10.80 -11.49
N LEU A 160 -2.00 -12.03 -11.25
CA LEU A 160 -1.45 -12.87 -10.17
C LEU A 160 -0.01 -13.35 -10.46
N ARG A 161 0.46 -13.22 -11.71
CA ARG A 161 1.84 -13.52 -12.10
C ARG A 161 2.76 -12.29 -12.03
N ASN A 162 2.19 -11.09 -11.88
CA ASN A 162 2.91 -9.82 -11.74
C ASN A 162 2.05 -8.80 -10.98
N ILE A 163 1.95 -9.00 -9.66
CA ILE A 163 1.03 -8.26 -8.79
C ILE A 163 1.45 -6.79 -8.66
N THR A 164 2.76 -6.54 -8.65
CA THR A 164 3.36 -5.20 -8.56
C THR A 164 3.25 -4.41 -9.86
N ASN A 165 2.86 -5.07 -10.97
CA ASN A 165 2.73 -4.49 -12.30
C ASN A 165 3.97 -3.69 -12.72
N GLN A 166 5.15 -4.25 -12.45
CA GLN A 166 6.42 -3.70 -12.91
C GLN A 166 6.88 -4.44 -14.17
N GLU A 167 7.63 -3.78 -15.05
CA GLU A 167 8.24 -4.44 -16.22
C GLU A 167 9.71 -4.78 -15.96
N ASN A 168 10.41 -3.92 -15.22
CA ASN A 168 11.86 -3.98 -14.99
C ASN A 168 12.20 -3.81 -13.49
N GLY A 169 11.30 -4.28 -12.61
CA GLY A 169 11.41 -4.11 -11.16
C GLY A 169 11.01 -5.39 -10.43
N ILE A 170 10.89 -5.35 -9.11
CA ILE A 170 10.50 -6.53 -8.32
C ILE A 170 9.08 -6.97 -8.71
N HIS A 171 8.94 -8.22 -9.14
CA HIS A 171 7.68 -8.89 -9.50
C HIS A 171 7.28 -9.83 -8.38
N ASP A 172 6.18 -9.50 -7.71
CA ASP A 172 5.54 -10.42 -6.78
C ASP A 172 4.48 -11.25 -7.51
N SER A 173 4.33 -12.51 -7.12
CA SER A 173 3.38 -13.43 -7.75
C SER A 173 2.81 -14.47 -6.78
N TYR A 174 1.70 -15.08 -7.19
CA TYR A 174 1.10 -16.24 -6.57
C TYR A 174 1.07 -17.40 -7.56
N LEU A 175 1.64 -18.55 -7.16
CA LEU A 175 1.49 -19.81 -7.88
C LEU A 175 0.19 -20.49 -7.42
N LEU A 176 -0.82 -20.49 -8.29
CA LEU A 176 -2.13 -21.08 -8.02
C LEU A 176 -2.34 -22.36 -8.81
N GLU A 177 -2.80 -23.41 -8.14
CA GLU A 177 -3.15 -24.68 -8.75
C GLU A 177 -4.51 -24.58 -9.49
N GLU A 178 -4.74 -25.42 -10.49
CA GLU A 178 -5.95 -25.37 -11.33
C GLU A 178 -7.20 -25.84 -10.60
N GLU A 179 -7.09 -26.89 -9.80
CA GLU A 179 -8.22 -27.57 -9.16
C GLU A 179 -8.57 -27.00 -7.78
N ILE A 180 -7.86 -25.97 -7.31
CA ILE A 180 -8.08 -25.35 -6.01
C ILE A 180 -8.85 -24.04 -6.18
N ALA A 181 -9.94 -23.90 -5.41
CA ALA A 181 -10.69 -22.65 -5.30
C ALA A 181 -9.98 -21.68 -4.34
N TYR A 182 -9.87 -20.41 -4.73
CA TYR A 182 -9.15 -19.40 -3.96
C TYR A 182 -10.01 -18.19 -3.64
N THR A 183 -9.80 -17.65 -2.43
CA THR A 183 -10.33 -16.35 -2.03
C THR A 183 -9.19 -15.34 -1.87
N ALA A 184 -9.46 -14.09 -2.18
CA ALA A 184 -8.51 -13.01 -2.00
C ALA A 184 -9.14 -11.84 -1.24
N LEU A 185 -8.30 -11.09 -0.54
CA LEU A 185 -8.64 -9.79 0.04
C LEU A 185 -7.52 -8.79 -0.20
N LEU A 186 -7.84 -7.51 -0.10
CA LEU A 186 -6.88 -6.43 -0.02
C LEU A 186 -6.73 -5.96 1.42
N THR A 187 -5.49 -5.68 1.82
CA THR A 187 -5.16 -5.03 3.09
C THR A 187 -4.49 -3.69 2.83
N LEU A 188 -4.88 -2.64 3.55
CA LEU A 188 -4.06 -1.44 3.70
C LEU A 188 -3.46 -1.47 5.10
N ASP A 189 -2.14 -1.56 5.18
CA ASP A 189 -1.41 -1.65 6.45
C ASP A 189 -0.36 -0.53 6.52
N ILE A 190 -0.61 0.45 7.40
CA ILE A 190 0.24 1.64 7.54
C ILE A 190 0.82 1.68 8.95
N ASP A 191 2.12 1.41 9.04
CA ASP A 191 2.87 1.57 10.28
C ASP A 191 3.09 3.07 10.58
N GLU A 192 2.99 3.45 11.86
CA GLU A 192 3.19 4.83 12.30
C GLU A 192 4.62 5.33 12.09
N ALA A 193 5.61 4.43 12.13
CA ALA A 193 7.01 4.74 11.92
C ALA A 193 7.28 5.30 10.52
N ASN A 194 6.41 5.02 9.53
CA ASN A 194 6.51 5.66 8.22
C ASN A 194 6.38 7.18 8.31
N TYR A 195 5.63 7.72 9.28
CA TYR A 195 5.51 9.17 9.46
C TYR A 195 6.75 9.81 10.09
N ASP A 196 7.71 9.05 10.59
CA ASP A 196 8.97 9.58 11.13
C ASP A 196 9.90 10.10 10.05
N TYR A 197 9.73 9.65 8.81
CA TYR A 197 10.39 10.25 7.66
C TYR A 197 9.91 11.67 7.35
N LEU A 198 8.77 12.13 7.89
CA LEU A 198 8.26 13.48 7.66
C LEU A 198 9.03 14.54 8.45
N THR A 199 9.40 15.64 7.79
CA THR A 199 9.98 16.81 8.46
C THR A 199 8.97 17.48 9.38
N GLN A 200 9.43 18.24 10.37
CA GLN A 200 8.56 19.00 11.28
C GLN A 200 7.62 19.96 10.53
N LYS A 201 8.12 20.61 9.46
CA LYS A 201 7.30 21.48 8.61
C LYS A 201 6.14 20.72 7.95
N GLN A 202 6.41 19.50 7.47
CA GLN A 202 5.39 18.65 6.85
C GLN A 202 4.42 18.10 7.90
N LYS A 203 4.89 17.63 9.06
CA LYS A 203 4.04 17.22 10.19
C LYS A 203 3.09 18.37 10.59
N GLN A 204 3.60 19.60 10.71
CA GLN A 204 2.80 20.78 11.00
C GLN A 204 1.76 21.10 9.91
N LYS A 205 2.09 20.90 8.62
CA LYS A 205 1.15 21.06 7.50
C LYS A 205 -0.05 20.13 7.64
N TYR A 206 0.15 18.91 8.14
CA TYR A 206 -0.89 17.90 8.27
C TYR A 206 -1.51 17.78 9.67
N LYS A 207 -1.09 18.62 10.63
CA LYS A 207 -1.53 18.56 12.05
C LYS A 207 -3.04 18.58 12.29
N LYS A 208 -3.79 19.17 11.36
CA LYS A 208 -5.25 19.30 11.45
C LYS A 208 -6.01 18.05 10.97
N TYR A 209 -5.29 17.09 10.40
CA TYR A 209 -5.82 15.82 9.93
C TYR A 209 -5.41 14.72 10.89
N LYS A 210 -6.22 13.67 10.94
CA LYS A 210 -5.88 12.44 11.64
C LYS A 210 -4.97 11.60 10.74
N LEU A 211 -3.74 11.33 11.19
CA LEU A 211 -2.87 10.38 10.50
C LEU A 211 -3.47 8.98 10.67
N PHE A 212 -3.80 8.31 9.57
CA PHE A 212 -4.20 6.90 9.66
C PHE A 212 -2.98 6.05 9.99
N LYS A 213 -3.12 5.17 10.96
CA LYS A 213 -2.18 4.10 11.29
C LYS A 213 -2.96 2.85 11.64
N GLY A 214 -2.41 1.70 11.27
CA GLY A 214 -3.02 0.40 11.46
C GLY A 214 -3.45 -0.27 10.16
N ARG A 215 -4.22 -1.34 10.34
CA ARG A 215 -4.56 -2.31 9.30
C ARG A 215 -6.06 -2.31 9.02
N VAL A 216 -6.42 -2.24 7.73
CA VAL A 216 -7.80 -2.43 7.27
C VAL A 216 -7.84 -3.50 6.21
N GLU A 217 -8.79 -4.42 6.32
CA GLU A 217 -9.04 -5.46 5.35
C GLU A 217 -10.31 -5.15 4.55
N SER A 218 -10.31 -5.52 3.28
CA SER A 218 -11.46 -5.39 2.39
C SER A 218 -12.44 -6.56 2.53
N ASN A 219 -13.51 -6.53 1.75
CA ASN A 219 -14.27 -7.73 1.44
C ASN A 219 -13.36 -8.81 0.80
N LYS A 220 -13.72 -10.08 1.01
CA LYS A 220 -13.15 -11.22 0.28
C LYS A 220 -13.85 -11.38 -1.07
N ILE A 221 -13.12 -11.80 -2.09
CA ILE A 221 -13.68 -12.18 -3.40
C ILE A 221 -13.12 -13.53 -3.83
N GLU A 222 -13.87 -14.25 -4.67
CA GLU A 222 -13.41 -15.48 -5.30
C GLU A 222 -12.62 -15.15 -6.57
N ILE A 223 -11.36 -15.58 -6.64
CA ILE A 223 -10.46 -15.24 -7.75
C ILE A 223 -10.20 -16.38 -8.72
N LYS A 224 -10.55 -17.62 -8.33
CA LYS A 224 -10.57 -18.79 -9.19
C LYS A 224 -11.67 -19.72 -8.71
#